data_AF-A0A1V9E139-F1
#
_entry.id   AF-A0A1V9E139-F1
#
_cell.length_a   1.000
_cell.length_b   1.000
_cell.length_c   1.000
_cell.angle_alpha   90.00
_cell.angle_beta   90.00
_cell.angle_gamma   90.00
#
_symmetry.space_group_name_H-M   'P 1'
#
loop_
_entity.id
_entity.type
_entity.pdbx_description
1 polymer ?
#
loop_
_entity_poly.entity_id
_entity_poly.type
_entity_poly.pdbx_seq_one_letter_code
_entity_poly.pdbx_strand_id
1 'polypeptide(L)'
;MKATKITLAILVVGVVGFCLFQFFRIGPGKTDPQPGTGPNPFAECTKQKIDHLKTAPASCFCIDEYNNIKNDITEYTNANKIDANLNNSLSQLLEFAYTPVFVNQSYFVFKGSEWERSNINIIRTELSRLYRSAFIKNTTTLSGIKDILAKFDEINTFNVEASGFTCNVPITGYAQQFDLASAKNYITRAAGYHALNHYVNHCKSLQKRLEAVPGLMYDKHLTHLRKKVEYCIGKYETQVDMPTYYNTIFRPIFDEFDVFAKSYHTYSVSVEKPLFDLETLKEMMIKEDKAAELYFNNKSKNEKTTTP
;
A
#
# COMPACT_ATOMS: atom_id res chain seq x y z
N MET A 1 -16.07 -7.68 -26.13
CA MET A 1 -15.15 -8.27 -25.12
C MET A 1 -14.20 -9.33 -25.69
N LYS A 2 -14.61 -10.17 -26.66
CA LYS A 2 -13.69 -11.11 -27.35
C LYS A 2 -12.71 -10.39 -28.28
N ALA A 3 -13.16 -9.38 -29.03
CA ALA A 3 -12.31 -8.59 -29.94
C ALA A 3 -11.18 -7.84 -29.21
N THR A 4 -11.47 -7.16 -28.10
CA THR A 4 -10.46 -6.43 -27.32
C THR A 4 -9.38 -7.32 -26.69
N LYS A 5 -9.70 -8.56 -26.32
CA LYS A 5 -8.71 -9.54 -25.83
C LYS A 5 -7.80 -10.04 -26.97
N ILE A 6 -8.35 -10.21 -28.17
CA ILE A 6 -7.58 -10.61 -29.36
C ILE A 6 -6.65 -9.47 -29.80
N THR A 7 -7.12 -8.22 -29.80
CA THR A 7 -6.30 -7.06 -30.16
C THR A 7 -5.14 -6.86 -29.17
N LEU A 8 -5.38 -7.05 -27.86
CA LEU A 8 -4.32 -6.97 -26.85
C LEU A 8 -3.29 -8.10 -26.99
N ALA A 9 -3.74 -9.33 -27.28
CA ALA A 9 -2.84 -10.46 -27.52
C ALA A 9 -1.96 -10.23 -28.76
N ILE A 10 -2.53 -9.69 -29.86
CA ILE A 10 -1.77 -9.34 -31.06
C ILE A 10 -0.77 -8.22 -30.78
N LEU A 11 -1.12 -7.25 -29.93
CA LEU A 11 -0.24 -6.14 -29.57
C LEU A 11 0.92 -6.62 -28.69
N VAL A 12 0.67 -7.52 -27.73
CA VAL A 12 1.70 -8.13 -26.89
C VAL A 12 2.63 -9.02 -27.72
N VAL A 13 2.09 -9.86 -28.62
CA VAL A 13 2.90 -10.71 -29.50
C VAL A 13 3.67 -9.86 -30.52
N GLY A 14 3.09 -8.77 -31.02
CA GLY A 14 3.74 -7.82 -31.91
C GLY A 14 4.89 -7.08 -31.25
N VAL A 15 4.73 -6.66 -29.99
CA VAL A 15 5.81 -6.00 -29.22
C VAL A 15 6.92 -7.00 -28.88
N VAL A 16 6.59 -8.22 -28.44
CA VAL A 16 7.59 -9.27 -28.18
C VAL A 16 8.32 -9.67 -29.46
N GLY A 17 7.60 -9.82 -30.58
CA GLY A 17 8.17 -10.13 -31.89
C GLY A 17 9.04 -9.00 -32.45
N PHE A 18 8.64 -7.74 -32.28
CA PHE A 18 9.44 -6.58 -32.66
C PHE A 18 10.71 -6.45 -31.81
N CYS A 19 10.64 -6.76 -30.51
CA CYS A 19 11.82 -6.84 -29.65
C CYS A 19 12.77 -7.93 -30.13
N LEU A 20 12.29 -9.15 -30.39
CA LEU A 20 13.13 -10.24 -30.91
C LEU A 20 13.72 -9.90 -32.29
N PHE A 21 12.97 -9.21 -33.16
CA PHE A 21 13.45 -8.80 -34.49
C PHE A 21 14.52 -7.71 -34.43
N GLN A 22 14.39 -6.72 -33.52
CA GLN A 22 15.44 -5.74 -33.26
C GLN A 22 16.70 -6.40 -32.66
N PHE A 23 16.52 -7.44 -31.85
CA PHE A 23 17.61 -8.27 -31.29
C PHE A 23 18.44 -8.98 -32.37
N PHE A 24 17.85 -9.40 -33.50
CA PHE A 24 18.58 -10.04 -34.60
C PHE A 24 19.24 -9.06 -35.60
N ARG A 25 18.88 -7.77 -35.56
CA ARG A 25 19.37 -6.77 -36.53
C ARG A 25 20.70 -6.12 -36.14
N ILE A 26 21.08 -6.20 -34.86
CA ILE A 26 22.39 -5.76 -34.38
C ILE A 26 23.36 -6.94 -34.51
N GLY A 27 23.78 -7.22 -35.73
CA GLY A 27 24.94 -8.08 -35.96
C GLY A 27 26.19 -7.47 -35.31
N PRO A 28 27.14 -8.28 -34.82
CA PRO A 28 28.41 -7.75 -34.32
C PRO A 28 29.07 -6.95 -35.46
N GLY A 29 29.39 -5.68 -35.19
CA GLY A 29 30.20 -4.88 -36.11
C GLY A 29 31.47 -5.66 -36.44
N LYS A 30 31.74 -5.86 -37.72
CA LYS A 30 32.95 -6.53 -38.20
C LYS A 30 34.16 -5.71 -37.76
N THR A 31 34.87 -6.18 -36.75
CA THR A 31 36.27 -5.82 -36.49
C THR A 31 37.14 -6.80 -37.26
N ASP A 32 38.05 -6.27 -38.09
CA ASP A 32 39.01 -7.08 -38.84
C ASP A 32 39.85 -7.96 -37.89
N PRO A 33 40.09 -9.23 -38.22
CA PRO A 33 40.85 -10.11 -37.34
C PRO A 33 42.35 -9.81 -37.45
N GLN A 34 42.95 -9.44 -36.32
CA GLN A 34 44.40 -9.55 -36.15
C GLN A 34 44.79 -11.04 -36.13
N PRO A 35 45.85 -11.46 -36.84
CA PRO A 35 46.17 -12.87 -36.97
C PRO A 35 46.94 -13.37 -35.75
N GLY A 36 46.38 -14.39 -35.08
CA GLY A 36 47.11 -15.27 -34.18
C GLY A 36 46.61 -15.34 -32.74
N THR A 37 45.40 -15.85 -32.50
CA THR A 37 45.04 -16.59 -31.26
C THR A 37 43.64 -17.19 -31.45
N GLY A 38 43.44 -18.46 -31.07
CA GLY A 38 42.10 -19.03 -31.00
C GLY A 38 41.19 -18.24 -30.05
N PRO A 39 39.86 -18.47 -30.05
CA PRO A 39 38.94 -17.78 -29.15
C PRO A 39 39.39 -17.91 -27.68
N ASN A 40 39.37 -16.81 -26.93
CA ASN A 40 39.79 -16.78 -25.53
C ASN A 40 38.91 -17.73 -24.69
N PRO A 41 39.45 -18.78 -24.07
CA PRO A 41 38.65 -19.81 -23.40
C PRO A 41 37.90 -19.29 -22.17
N PHE A 42 38.41 -18.27 -21.48
CA PHE A 42 37.74 -17.64 -20.35
C PHE A 42 36.51 -16.84 -20.81
N ALA A 43 36.64 -16.11 -21.92
CA ALA A 43 35.53 -15.40 -22.54
C ALA A 43 34.41 -16.35 -22.95
N GLU A 44 34.77 -17.49 -23.51
CA GLU A 44 33.81 -18.48 -24.03
C GLU A 44 33.09 -19.19 -22.88
N CYS A 45 33.80 -19.52 -21.80
CA CYS A 45 33.20 -20.00 -20.56
C CYS A 45 32.21 -18.97 -19.97
N THR A 46 32.60 -17.69 -19.90
CA THR A 46 31.71 -16.62 -19.42
C THR A 46 30.46 -16.49 -20.30
N LYS A 47 30.60 -16.52 -21.63
CA LYS A 47 29.45 -16.46 -22.56
C LYS A 47 28.48 -17.62 -22.33
N GLN A 48 28.99 -18.84 -22.12
CA GLN A 48 28.15 -20.01 -21.81
C GLN A 48 27.37 -19.83 -20.51
N LYS A 49 28.02 -19.30 -19.45
CA LYS A 49 27.33 -18.98 -18.20
C LYS A 49 26.26 -17.90 -18.39
N ILE A 50 26.54 -16.88 -19.19
CA ILE A 50 25.55 -15.83 -19.53
C ILE A 50 24.36 -16.43 -20.30
N ASP A 51 24.60 -17.35 -21.22
CA ASP A 51 23.53 -18.02 -21.96
C ASP A 51 22.69 -18.92 -21.05
N HIS A 52 23.30 -19.57 -20.07
CA HIS A 52 22.57 -20.33 -19.05
C HIS A 52 21.67 -19.43 -18.20
N LEU A 53 22.16 -18.27 -17.78
CA LEU A 53 21.40 -17.29 -16.98
C LEU A 53 20.08 -16.88 -17.64
N LYS A 54 20.03 -16.81 -18.98
CA LYS A 54 18.81 -16.49 -19.75
C LYS A 54 17.69 -17.51 -19.55
N THR A 55 18.04 -18.72 -19.13
CA THR A 55 17.10 -19.83 -18.91
C THR A 55 16.59 -19.93 -17.48
N ALA A 56 17.02 -19.02 -16.59
CA ALA A 56 16.60 -19.02 -15.21
C ALA A 56 15.07 -18.92 -15.08
N PRO A 57 14.45 -19.68 -14.17
CA PRO A 57 13.00 -19.71 -14.04
C PRO A 57 12.47 -18.37 -13.52
N ALA A 58 11.23 -18.06 -13.88
CA ALA A 58 10.56 -16.83 -13.42
C ALA A 58 10.20 -16.87 -11.92
N SER A 59 10.19 -18.04 -11.30
CA SER A 59 9.71 -18.23 -9.93
C SER A 59 10.72 -17.91 -8.83
N CYS A 60 12.01 -17.76 -9.16
CA CYS A 60 13.04 -17.39 -8.19
C CYS A 60 14.02 -16.39 -8.81
N PHE A 61 14.56 -15.48 -7.99
CA PHE A 61 15.52 -14.49 -8.47
C PHE A 61 16.90 -15.13 -8.69
N CYS A 62 17.52 -14.84 -9.84
CA CYS A 62 18.85 -15.36 -10.21
C CYS A 62 20.00 -14.40 -9.88
N ILE A 63 19.85 -13.60 -8.82
CA ILE A 63 20.80 -12.54 -8.45
C ILE A 63 22.18 -13.11 -8.10
N ASP A 64 22.22 -14.24 -7.38
CA ASP A 64 23.48 -14.86 -6.98
C ASP A 64 24.26 -15.38 -8.20
N GLU A 65 23.56 -15.96 -9.17
CA GLU A 65 24.16 -16.42 -10.42
C GLU A 65 24.72 -15.23 -11.24
N TYR A 66 23.95 -14.15 -11.37
CA TYR A 66 24.42 -12.90 -11.97
C TYR A 66 25.69 -12.37 -11.28
N ASN A 67 25.70 -12.32 -9.95
CA ASN A 67 26.84 -11.84 -9.18
C ASN A 67 28.07 -12.73 -9.35
N ASN A 68 27.89 -14.06 -9.41
CA ASN A 68 28.98 -15.00 -9.64
C ASN A 68 29.63 -14.77 -11.02
N ILE A 69 28.83 -14.62 -12.08
CA ILE A 69 29.37 -14.36 -13.43
C ILE A 69 30.09 -13.02 -13.47
N LYS A 70 29.56 -11.99 -12.80
CA LYS A 70 30.20 -10.68 -12.68
C LYS A 70 31.55 -10.75 -11.95
N ASN A 71 31.62 -11.54 -10.89
CA ASN A 71 32.85 -11.78 -10.14
C ASN A 71 33.88 -12.50 -11.02
N ASP A 72 33.47 -13.54 -11.77
CA ASP A 72 34.36 -14.23 -12.71
C ASP A 72 34.97 -13.26 -13.74
N ILE A 73 34.16 -12.37 -14.34
CA ILE A 73 34.65 -11.35 -15.29
C ILE A 73 35.71 -10.47 -14.62
N THR A 74 35.45 -10.04 -13.38
CA THR A 74 36.35 -9.18 -12.61
C THR A 74 37.67 -9.91 -12.30
N GLU A 75 37.58 -11.16 -11.83
CA GLU A 75 38.74 -11.99 -11.53
C GLU A 75 39.60 -12.27 -12.77
N TYR A 76 38.96 -12.60 -13.90
CA TYR A 76 39.67 -12.84 -15.15
C TYR A 76 40.34 -11.57 -15.69
N THR A 77 39.72 -10.41 -15.50
CA THR A 77 40.32 -9.11 -15.85
C THR A 77 41.54 -8.82 -14.97
N ASN A 78 41.41 -8.98 -13.65
CA ASN A 78 42.50 -8.73 -12.70
C ASN A 78 43.68 -9.68 -12.90
N ALA A 79 43.42 -10.91 -13.35
CA ALA A 79 44.43 -11.89 -13.68
C ALA A 79 45.03 -11.72 -15.10
N ASN A 80 44.69 -10.65 -15.83
CA ASN A 80 45.09 -10.41 -17.23
C ASN A 80 44.72 -11.57 -18.19
N LYS A 81 43.67 -12.33 -17.86
CA LYS A 81 43.14 -13.43 -18.69
C LYS A 81 42.19 -12.93 -19.77
N ILE A 82 41.55 -11.79 -19.55
CA ILE A 82 40.76 -11.04 -20.54
C ILE A 82 41.19 -9.57 -20.50
N ASP A 83 41.20 -8.91 -21.66
CA ASP A 83 41.54 -7.49 -21.75
C ASP A 83 40.35 -6.57 -21.39
N ALA A 84 40.61 -5.25 -21.31
CA ALA A 84 39.60 -4.26 -20.95
C ALA A 84 38.42 -4.18 -21.93
N ASN A 85 38.66 -4.39 -23.24
CA ASN A 85 37.59 -4.35 -24.25
C ASN A 85 36.66 -5.56 -24.11
N LEU A 86 37.25 -6.73 -23.87
CA LEU A 86 36.54 -7.98 -23.66
C LEU A 86 35.77 -7.96 -22.33
N ASN A 87 36.36 -7.42 -21.26
CA ASN A 87 35.67 -7.15 -19.99
C ASN A 87 34.42 -6.28 -20.22
N ASN A 88 34.56 -5.15 -20.90
CA ASN A 88 33.42 -4.25 -21.17
C ASN A 88 32.33 -4.95 -22.00
N SER A 89 32.73 -5.71 -23.02
CA SER A 89 31.79 -6.45 -23.89
C SER A 89 31.05 -7.56 -23.12
N LEU A 90 31.75 -8.32 -22.28
CA LEU A 90 31.14 -9.38 -21.45
C LEU A 90 30.24 -8.80 -20.36
N SER A 91 30.66 -7.71 -19.72
CA SER A 91 29.84 -7.00 -18.71
C SER A 91 28.54 -6.46 -19.33
N GLN A 92 28.63 -5.88 -20.52
CA GLN A 92 27.47 -5.41 -21.27
C GLN A 92 26.55 -6.59 -21.66
N LEU A 93 27.11 -7.69 -22.16
CA LEU A 93 26.35 -8.88 -22.53
C LEU A 93 25.62 -9.49 -21.32
N LEU A 94 26.29 -9.56 -20.17
CA LEU A 94 25.71 -10.06 -18.92
C LEU A 94 24.49 -9.21 -18.50
N GLU A 95 24.63 -7.88 -18.49
CA GLU A 95 23.53 -6.97 -18.10
C GLU A 95 22.34 -7.08 -19.06
N PHE A 96 22.59 -7.20 -20.37
CA PHE A 96 21.53 -7.39 -21.37
C PHE A 96 20.84 -8.75 -21.29
N ALA A 97 21.57 -9.80 -20.92
CA ALA A 97 21.00 -11.13 -20.69
C ALA A 97 20.16 -11.19 -19.41
N TYR A 98 20.66 -10.56 -18.34
CA TYR A 98 20.06 -10.61 -17.03
C TYR A 98 18.81 -9.72 -16.89
N THR A 99 18.82 -8.51 -17.46
CA THR A 99 17.72 -7.55 -17.28
C THR A 99 16.34 -8.12 -17.65
N PRO A 100 16.15 -8.80 -18.81
CA PRO A 100 14.87 -9.42 -19.16
C PRO A 100 14.44 -10.52 -18.18
N VAL A 101 15.40 -11.29 -17.66
CA VAL A 101 15.14 -12.37 -16.69
C VAL A 101 14.63 -11.77 -15.38
N PHE A 102 15.31 -10.74 -14.85
CA PHE A 102 14.87 -10.01 -13.66
C PHE A 102 13.47 -9.40 -13.85
N VAL A 103 13.19 -8.83 -15.02
CA VAL A 103 11.86 -8.28 -15.35
C VAL A 103 10.79 -9.38 -15.28
N ASN A 104 11.05 -10.54 -15.87
CA ASN A 104 10.13 -11.67 -15.85
C ASN A 104 9.89 -12.20 -14.42
N GLN A 105 10.94 -12.32 -13.62
CA GLN A 105 10.88 -12.73 -12.21
C GLN A 105 10.07 -11.73 -11.38
N SER A 106 10.24 -10.43 -11.60
CA SER A 106 9.46 -9.37 -10.94
C SER A 106 7.97 -9.46 -11.29
N TYR A 107 7.63 -9.66 -12.57
CA TYR A 107 6.24 -9.82 -12.98
C TYR A 107 5.62 -11.13 -12.49
N PHE A 108 6.40 -12.19 -12.31
CA PHE A 108 5.92 -13.42 -11.66
C PHE A 108 5.45 -13.13 -10.23
N VAL A 109 6.24 -12.38 -9.45
CA VAL A 109 5.86 -11.93 -8.11
C VAL A 109 4.59 -11.09 -8.15
N PHE A 110 4.50 -10.11 -9.06
CA PHE A 110 3.33 -9.21 -9.12
C PHE A 110 2.03 -9.90 -9.59
N LYS A 111 2.13 -10.98 -10.36
CA LYS A 111 0.98 -11.83 -10.71
C LYS A 111 0.53 -12.71 -9.53
N GLY A 112 1.43 -12.98 -8.59
CA GLY A 112 1.15 -13.69 -7.35
C GLY A 112 0.19 -12.91 -6.47
N SER A 113 -0.57 -13.63 -5.64
CA SER A 113 -1.53 -12.99 -4.74
C SER A 113 -0.93 -12.44 -3.45
N GLU A 114 0.22 -12.97 -3.06
CA GLU A 114 0.95 -12.60 -1.85
C GLU A 114 2.25 -11.91 -2.25
N TRP A 115 2.35 -10.63 -1.92
CA TRP A 115 3.54 -9.83 -2.22
C TRP A 115 4.39 -9.73 -0.97
N GLU A 116 5.24 -10.72 -0.79
CA GLU A 116 6.14 -10.79 0.36
C GLU A 116 7.11 -9.61 0.38
N ARG A 117 7.32 -9.04 1.58
CA ARG A 117 8.21 -7.88 1.77
C ARG A 117 9.64 -8.16 1.29
N SER A 118 10.13 -9.39 1.49
CA SER A 118 11.44 -9.86 1.00
C SER A 118 11.56 -9.70 -0.52
N ASN A 119 10.59 -10.23 -1.28
CA ASN A 119 10.57 -10.14 -2.74
C ASN A 119 10.44 -8.70 -3.22
N ILE A 120 9.58 -7.90 -2.60
CA ILE A 120 9.44 -6.47 -2.95
C ILE A 120 10.75 -5.70 -2.70
N ASN A 121 11.47 -6.00 -1.61
CA ASN A 121 12.78 -5.39 -1.33
C ASN A 121 13.84 -5.82 -2.35
N ILE A 122 13.86 -7.09 -2.75
CA ILE A 122 14.74 -7.58 -3.81
C ILE A 122 14.49 -6.79 -5.11
N ILE A 123 13.22 -6.70 -5.55
CA ILE A 123 12.85 -5.99 -6.77
C ILE A 123 13.29 -4.52 -6.70
N ARG A 124 13.09 -3.84 -5.57
CA ARG A 124 13.49 -2.43 -5.38
C ARG A 124 14.99 -2.21 -5.50
N THR A 125 15.75 -3.01 -4.76
CA THR A 125 17.21 -2.92 -4.73
C THR A 125 17.77 -3.13 -6.12
N GLU A 126 17.28 -4.16 -6.80
CA GLU A 126 17.80 -4.55 -8.10
C GLU A 126 17.35 -3.61 -9.22
N LEU A 127 16.09 -3.13 -9.18
CA LEU A 127 15.62 -2.09 -10.08
C LEU A 127 16.49 -0.83 -9.97
N SER A 128 16.82 -0.42 -8.74
CA SER A 128 17.69 0.74 -8.48
C SER A 128 19.11 0.53 -9.01
N ARG A 129 19.65 -0.70 -8.91
CA ARG A 129 20.95 -1.07 -9.47
C ARG A 129 20.93 -0.98 -10.99
N LEU A 130 19.93 -1.56 -11.64
CA LEU A 130 19.79 -1.57 -13.10
C LEU A 130 19.65 -0.14 -13.66
N TYR A 131 18.92 0.75 -12.97
CA TYR A 131 18.82 2.16 -13.34
C TYR A 131 20.14 2.92 -13.30
N ARG A 132 21.12 2.44 -12.51
CA ARG A 132 22.47 3.02 -12.41
C ARG A 132 23.47 2.34 -13.36
N SER A 133 23.06 1.28 -14.05
CA SER A 133 23.94 0.58 -14.99
C SER A 133 24.25 1.46 -16.19
N ALA A 134 25.53 1.55 -16.57
CA ALA A 134 25.95 2.30 -17.74
C ALA A 134 25.43 1.69 -19.05
N PHE A 135 25.05 0.41 -19.03
CA PHE A 135 24.64 -0.34 -20.21
C PHE A 135 23.12 -0.34 -20.42
N ILE A 136 22.35 -0.23 -19.35
CA ILE A 136 20.89 -0.28 -19.39
C ILE A 136 20.34 1.15 -19.43
N LYS A 137 20.03 1.62 -20.64
CA LYS A 137 19.26 2.86 -20.80
C LYS A 137 17.81 2.61 -20.40
N ASN A 138 17.26 3.50 -19.58
CA ASN A 138 15.88 3.50 -19.07
C ASN A 138 14.88 2.83 -20.04
N THR A 139 14.56 1.55 -19.79
CA THR A 139 13.65 0.78 -20.64
C THR A 139 12.22 0.92 -20.14
N THR A 140 11.26 0.88 -21.06
CA THR A 140 9.82 0.94 -20.76
C THR A 140 9.34 -0.22 -19.86
N THR A 141 10.08 -1.32 -19.82
CA THR A 141 9.78 -2.48 -18.96
C THR A 141 10.19 -2.22 -17.51
N LEU A 142 11.35 -1.59 -17.28
CA LEU A 142 11.78 -1.20 -15.93
C LEU A 142 10.88 -0.08 -15.36
N SER A 143 10.40 0.84 -16.21
CA SER A 143 9.42 1.83 -15.77
C SER A 143 8.09 1.19 -15.35
N GLY A 144 7.65 0.13 -16.03
CA GLY A 144 6.45 -0.62 -15.63
C GLY A 144 6.56 -1.24 -14.22
N ILE A 145 7.73 -1.77 -13.85
CA ILE A 145 8.01 -2.26 -12.48
C ILE A 145 7.99 -1.10 -11.50
N LYS A 146 8.60 0.04 -11.85
CA LYS A 146 8.62 1.25 -11.03
C LYS A 146 7.20 1.75 -10.73
N ASP A 147 6.32 1.77 -11.74
CA ASP A 147 4.95 2.25 -11.61
C ASP A 147 4.12 1.34 -10.68
N ILE A 148 4.30 0.02 -10.79
CA ILE A 148 3.68 -0.95 -9.88
C ILE A 148 4.12 -0.70 -8.43
N LEU A 149 5.43 -0.55 -8.20
CA LEU A 149 5.97 -0.28 -6.87
C LEU A 149 5.48 1.05 -6.30
N ALA A 150 5.46 2.11 -7.12
CA ALA A 150 4.97 3.42 -6.71
C ALA A 150 3.49 3.33 -6.27
N LYS A 151 2.67 2.60 -7.03
CA LYS A 151 1.26 2.42 -6.69
C LYS A 151 1.07 1.55 -5.45
N PHE A 152 1.92 0.53 -5.26
CA PHE A 152 1.95 -0.27 -4.04
C PHE A 152 2.27 0.60 -2.81
N ASP A 153 3.24 1.52 -2.92
CA ASP A 153 3.61 2.43 -1.83
C ASP A 153 2.51 3.44 -1.53
N GLU A 154 1.91 4.04 -2.56
CA GLU A 154 0.78 4.96 -2.42
C GLU A 154 -0.37 4.35 -1.61
N ILE A 155 -0.75 3.10 -1.91
CA ILE A 155 -1.83 2.42 -1.18
C ILE A 155 -1.39 2.03 0.23
N ASN A 156 -0.15 1.60 0.43
CA ASN A 156 0.32 1.29 1.79
C ASN A 156 0.34 2.56 2.65
N THR A 157 0.80 3.69 2.13
CA THR A 157 0.74 4.99 2.81
C THR A 157 -0.69 5.36 3.15
N PHE A 158 -1.62 5.26 2.19
CA PHE A 158 -3.05 5.48 2.44
C PHE A 158 -3.60 4.56 3.55
N ASN A 159 -3.27 3.28 3.55
CA ASN A 159 -3.73 2.34 4.59
C ASN A 159 -3.17 2.71 5.98
N VAL A 160 -1.94 3.20 6.05
CA VAL A 160 -1.33 3.72 7.30
C VAL A 160 -2.04 4.98 7.76
N GLU A 161 -2.30 5.93 6.86
CA GLU A 161 -3.08 7.16 7.14
C GLU A 161 -4.48 6.83 7.66
N ALA A 162 -5.20 5.91 6.99
CA ALA A 162 -6.53 5.49 7.41
C ALA A 162 -6.50 4.83 8.80
N SER A 163 -5.54 3.94 9.06
CA SER A 163 -5.36 3.28 10.37
C SER A 163 -5.02 4.28 11.48
N GLY A 164 -4.19 5.26 11.15
CA GLY A 164 -3.78 6.36 12.00
C GLY A 164 -4.84 7.45 12.17
N PHE A 165 -5.99 7.37 11.50
CA PHE A 165 -7.06 8.34 11.67
C PHE A 165 -7.48 8.41 13.14
N THR A 166 -7.35 9.61 13.69
CA THR A 166 -7.78 9.99 15.03
C THR A 166 -8.65 11.23 14.91
N CYS A 167 -9.76 11.27 15.64
CA CYS A 167 -10.38 12.55 15.94
C CYS A 167 -9.40 13.32 16.83
N ASN A 168 -8.69 14.28 16.21
CA ASN A 168 -7.47 14.93 16.69
C ASN A 168 -7.67 15.93 17.85
N VAL A 169 -8.53 15.62 18.81
CA VAL A 169 -8.67 16.50 19.97
C VAL A 169 -8.80 15.63 21.21
N PRO A 170 -7.99 15.86 22.26
CA PRO A 170 -8.33 15.37 23.57
C PRO A 170 -9.74 15.85 23.88
N ILE A 171 -10.63 14.98 24.35
CA ILE A 171 -11.99 15.38 24.71
C ILE A 171 -11.88 16.35 25.88
N THR A 172 -11.80 17.63 25.55
CA THR A 172 -11.77 18.75 26.48
C THR A 172 -13.17 19.35 26.63
N GLY A 173 -14.17 18.75 25.99
CA GLY A 173 -15.57 19.14 26.09
C GLY A 173 -16.51 18.29 25.22
N TYR A 174 -17.81 18.46 25.48
CA TYR A 174 -18.93 17.79 24.81
C TYR A 174 -19.32 18.43 23.45
N ALA A 175 -18.71 19.56 23.07
CA ALA A 175 -19.02 20.28 21.83
C ALA A 175 -18.33 19.72 20.58
N GLN A 176 -17.32 18.86 20.74
CA GLN A 176 -16.54 18.39 19.62
C GLN A 176 -17.27 17.26 18.88
N GLN A 177 -17.40 17.41 17.56
CA GLN A 177 -18.04 16.44 16.69
C GLN A 177 -17.02 15.52 16.01
N PHE A 178 -17.47 14.31 15.67
CA PHE A 178 -16.72 13.40 14.81
C PHE A 178 -16.59 13.96 13.38
N ASP A 179 -15.40 13.92 12.80
CA ASP A 179 -15.17 14.36 11.42
C ASP A 179 -15.66 13.31 10.41
N LEU A 180 -16.98 13.30 10.21
CA LEU A 180 -17.67 12.41 9.28
C LEU A 180 -17.25 12.67 7.83
N ALA A 181 -16.87 13.90 7.49
CA ALA A 181 -16.44 14.25 6.13
C ALA A 181 -15.11 13.58 5.78
N SER A 182 -14.13 13.62 6.69
CA SER A 182 -12.86 12.90 6.53
C SER A 182 -13.06 11.39 6.49
N ALA A 183 -13.90 10.83 7.37
CA ALA A 183 -14.21 9.39 7.35
C ALA A 183 -14.82 8.96 6.01
N LYS A 184 -15.78 9.74 5.47
CA LYS A 184 -16.36 9.53 4.13
C LYS A 184 -15.31 9.59 3.03
N ASN A 185 -14.36 10.52 3.13
CA ASN A 185 -13.27 10.65 2.17
C ASN A 185 -12.39 9.38 2.16
N TYR A 186 -11.98 8.88 3.33
CA TYR A 186 -11.23 7.62 3.41
C TYR A 186 -11.98 6.44 2.81
N ILE A 187 -13.27 6.28 3.11
CA ILE A 187 -14.12 5.21 2.56
C ILE A 187 -14.18 5.31 1.03
N THR A 188 -14.43 6.51 0.51
CA THR A 188 -14.52 6.76 -0.94
C THR A 188 -13.20 6.49 -1.64
N ARG A 189 -12.07 6.94 -1.08
CA ARG A 189 -10.74 6.68 -1.62
C ARG A 189 -10.40 5.19 -1.62
N ALA A 190 -10.74 4.46 -0.55
CA ALA A 190 -10.53 3.02 -0.48
C ALA A 190 -11.32 2.28 -1.58
N ALA A 191 -12.58 2.63 -1.78
CA ALA A 191 -13.41 2.09 -2.87
C ALA A 191 -12.82 2.43 -4.25
N GLY A 192 -12.31 3.65 -4.43
CA GLY A 192 -11.64 4.08 -5.66
C GLY A 192 -10.40 3.23 -5.98
N TYR A 193 -9.57 2.93 -4.96
CA TYR A 193 -8.42 2.02 -5.14
C TYR A 193 -8.84 0.60 -5.47
N HIS A 194 -9.96 0.12 -4.93
CA HIS A 194 -10.47 -1.22 -5.23
C HIS A 194 -10.95 -1.33 -6.69
N ALA A 195 -11.69 -0.32 -7.18
CA ALA A 195 -12.33 -0.37 -8.49
C ALA A 195 -11.38 -0.10 -9.68
N LEU A 196 -10.38 0.77 -9.51
CA LEU A 196 -9.62 1.34 -10.64
C LEU A 196 -8.15 0.90 -10.71
N ASN A 197 -7.67 0.15 -9.71
CA ASN A 197 -6.24 -0.11 -9.58
C ASN A 197 -5.81 -1.45 -10.19
N HIS A 198 -5.54 -1.44 -11.49
CA HIS A 198 -5.04 -2.61 -12.21
C HIS A 198 -3.60 -3.00 -11.85
N TYR A 199 -2.82 -2.12 -11.21
CA TYR A 199 -1.41 -2.40 -10.89
C TYR A 199 -1.23 -3.37 -9.72
N VAL A 200 -2.15 -3.36 -8.75
CA VAL A 200 -2.03 -4.16 -7.51
C VAL A 200 -3.31 -4.96 -7.19
N ASN A 201 -4.20 -5.14 -8.17
CA ASN A 201 -5.44 -5.90 -8.01
C ASN A 201 -5.21 -7.35 -7.55
N HIS A 202 -4.09 -7.96 -7.93
CA HIS A 202 -3.75 -9.32 -7.55
C HIS A 202 -3.27 -9.43 -6.09
N CYS A 203 -2.80 -8.34 -5.48
CA CYS A 203 -2.26 -8.35 -4.12
C CYS A 203 -3.38 -8.44 -3.07
N LYS A 204 -3.72 -9.66 -2.64
CA LYS A 204 -4.84 -9.93 -1.70
C LYS A 204 -4.68 -9.20 -0.37
N SER A 205 -3.46 -9.09 0.15
CA SER A 205 -3.20 -8.39 1.42
C SER A 205 -3.48 -6.89 1.34
N LEU A 206 -3.28 -6.25 0.18
CA LEU A 206 -3.68 -4.87 -0.05
C LEU A 206 -5.20 -4.74 -0.18
N GLN A 207 -5.82 -5.62 -0.98
CA GLN A 207 -7.28 -5.62 -1.17
C GLN A 207 -8.03 -5.76 0.15
N LYS A 208 -7.64 -6.72 0.99
CA LYS A 208 -8.23 -6.90 2.34
C LYS A 208 -8.11 -5.67 3.22
N ARG A 209 -6.99 -4.94 3.15
CA ARG A 209 -6.78 -3.72 3.94
C ARG A 209 -7.67 -2.57 3.45
N LEU A 210 -7.84 -2.44 2.13
CA LEU A 210 -8.77 -1.48 1.54
C LEU A 210 -10.22 -1.80 1.93
N GLU A 211 -10.62 -3.07 1.85
CA GLU A 211 -11.95 -3.56 2.24
C GLU A 211 -12.24 -3.34 3.73
N ALA A 212 -11.22 -3.30 4.57
CA ALA A 212 -11.36 -3.06 6.01
C ALA A 212 -11.54 -1.59 6.39
N VAL A 213 -11.24 -0.63 5.49
CA VAL A 213 -11.30 0.82 5.80
C VAL A 213 -12.69 1.27 6.30
N PRO A 214 -13.83 0.85 5.71
CA PRO A 214 -15.14 1.25 6.21
C PRO A 214 -15.42 0.78 7.64
N GLY A 215 -15.10 -0.48 7.95
CA GLY A 215 -15.21 -1.02 9.31
C GLY A 215 -14.29 -0.31 10.30
N LEU A 216 -13.06 0.01 9.88
CA LEU A 216 -12.13 0.80 10.68
C LEU A 216 -12.70 2.19 10.99
N MET A 217 -13.26 2.91 10.01
CA MET A 217 -13.85 4.24 10.22
C MET A 217 -15.07 4.18 11.15
N TYR A 218 -15.86 3.11 11.05
CA TYR A 218 -16.95 2.82 11.97
C TYR A 218 -16.45 2.69 13.41
N ASP A 219 -15.45 1.84 13.65
CA ASP A 219 -14.88 1.60 14.99
C ASP A 219 -14.32 2.90 15.60
N LYS A 220 -13.71 3.76 14.77
CA LYS A 220 -13.22 5.07 15.21
C LYS A 220 -14.36 6.01 15.62
N HIS A 221 -15.47 6.03 14.89
CA HIS A 221 -16.64 6.86 15.24
C HIS A 221 -17.29 6.36 16.54
N LEU A 222 -17.47 5.05 16.68
CA LEU A 222 -18.01 4.47 17.90
C LEU A 222 -17.10 4.74 19.11
N THR A 223 -15.79 4.59 18.93
CA THR A 223 -14.81 4.91 19.98
C THR A 223 -14.86 6.37 20.39
N HIS A 224 -15.06 7.29 19.44
CA HIS A 224 -15.24 8.71 19.73
C HIS A 224 -16.47 8.95 20.60
N LEU A 225 -17.63 8.39 20.22
CA LEU A 225 -18.87 8.49 21.00
C LEU A 225 -18.70 7.90 22.41
N ARG A 226 -18.09 6.72 22.54
CA ARG A 226 -17.84 6.08 23.83
C ARG A 226 -17.04 6.98 24.76
N LYS A 227 -15.89 7.48 24.30
CA LYS A 227 -15.05 8.37 25.11
C LYS A 227 -15.77 9.67 25.48
N LYS A 228 -16.65 10.16 24.60
CA LYS A 228 -17.45 11.36 24.85
C LYS A 228 -18.48 11.13 25.95
N VAL A 229 -19.19 9.99 25.92
CA VAL A 229 -20.08 9.56 27.01
C VAL A 229 -19.30 9.43 28.32
N GLU A 230 -18.19 8.70 28.32
CA GLU A 230 -17.34 8.50 29.51
C GLU A 230 -16.86 9.82 30.11
N TYR A 231 -16.49 10.80 29.28
CA TYR A 231 -16.09 12.13 29.74
C TYR A 231 -17.23 12.92 30.41
N CYS A 232 -18.47 12.69 29.99
CA CYS A 232 -19.63 13.47 30.43
C CYS A 232 -20.28 12.95 31.71
N ILE A 233 -19.95 11.73 32.13
CA ILE A 233 -20.43 11.16 33.40
C ILE A 233 -20.03 12.07 34.57
N GLY A 234 -20.99 12.39 35.43
CA GLY A 234 -20.90 13.29 36.57
C GLY A 234 -20.79 14.78 36.22
N LYS A 235 -20.74 15.16 34.94
CA LYS A 235 -20.56 16.57 34.56
C LYS A 235 -21.77 17.46 34.81
N TYR A 236 -22.94 16.88 35.12
CA TYR A 236 -24.10 17.66 35.56
C TYR A 236 -23.80 18.46 36.84
N GLU A 237 -22.91 17.98 37.72
CA GLU A 237 -22.56 18.66 38.98
C GLU A 237 -21.90 20.02 38.76
N THR A 238 -21.28 20.24 37.60
CA THR A 238 -20.63 21.51 37.25
C THR A 238 -21.58 22.49 36.55
N GLN A 239 -22.81 22.08 36.25
CA GLN A 239 -23.79 22.91 35.57
C GLN A 239 -24.65 23.70 36.58
N VAL A 240 -25.16 24.85 36.14
CA VAL A 240 -25.95 25.75 37.00
C VAL A 240 -27.27 25.09 37.36
N ASP A 241 -27.96 24.56 36.36
CA ASP A 241 -29.30 23.96 36.44
C ASP A 241 -29.50 22.82 35.42
N MET A 242 -30.65 22.14 35.53
CA MET A 242 -31.03 21.05 34.63
C MET A 242 -31.21 21.49 33.17
N PRO A 243 -31.89 22.61 32.85
CA PRO A 243 -31.97 23.08 31.47
C PRO A 243 -30.61 23.33 30.82
N THR A 244 -29.64 23.85 31.57
CA THR A 244 -28.27 24.07 31.08
C THR A 244 -27.61 22.73 30.78
N TYR A 245 -27.60 21.79 31.74
CA TYR A 245 -27.07 20.44 31.51
C TYR A 245 -27.67 19.76 30.29
N TYR A 246 -29.00 19.79 30.17
CA TYR A 246 -29.73 19.14 29.09
C TYR A 246 -29.30 19.68 27.72
N ASN A 247 -29.21 21.01 27.59
CA ASN A 247 -28.91 21.66 26.32
C ASN A 247 -27.41 21.67 25.97
N THR A 248 -26.49 21.62 26.95
CA THR A 248 -25.05 21.68 26.69
C THR A 248 -24.39 20.31 26.62
N ILE A 249 -24.91 19.31 27.34
CA ILE A 249 -24.29 17.98 27.43
C ILE A 249 -25.20 16.91 26.83
N PHE A 250 -26.39 16.71 27.40
CA PHE A 250 -27.23 15.56 27.08
C PHE A 250 -27.69 15.56 25.62
N ARG A 251 -28.38 16.63 25.21
CA ARG A 251 -28.96 16.74 23.87
C ARG A 251 -27.89 16.69 22.76
N PRO A 252 -26.77 17.43 22.83
CA PRO A 252 -25.73 17.34 21.79
C PRO A 252 -25.15 15.94 21.60
N ILE A 253 -24.99 15.15 22.67
CA ILE A 253 -24.53 13.76 22.58
C ILE A 253 -25.59 12.87 21.92
N PHE A 254 -26.85 13.05 22.30
CA PHE A 254 -27.97 12.32 21.70
C PHE A 254 -28.14 12.64 20.21
N ASP A 255 -28.00 13.92 19.82
CA ASP A 255 -28.03 14.34 18.42
C ASP A 255 -26.90 13.66 17.62
N GLU A 256 -25.73 13.45 18.22
CA GLU A 256 -24.64 12.70 17.59
C GLU A 256 -24.90 11.20 17.47
N PHE A 257 -25.62 10.58 18.42
CA PHE A 257 -26.10 9.20 18.24
C PHE A 257 -27.03 9.07 17.04
N ASP A 258 -27.90 10.06 16.82
CA ASP A 258 -28.77 10.11 15.66
C ASP A 258 -27.99 10.30 14.35
N VAL A 259 -26.97 11.17 14.37
CA VAL A 259 -26.07 11.35 13.21
C VAL A 259 -25.32 10.05 12.91
N PHE A 260 -24.83 9.34 13.93
CA PHE A 260 -24.21 8.03 13.78
C PHE A 260 -25.17 7.01 13.17
N ALA A 261 -26.38 6.88 13.72
CA ALA A 261 -27.40 5.95 13.23
C ALA A 261 -27.80 6.26 11.78
N LYS A 262 -27.97 7.54 11.44
CA LYS A 262 -28.29 7.98 10.07
C LYS A 262 -27.13 7.76 9.12
N SER A 263 -25.90 7.98 9.55
CA SER A 263 -24.70 7.81 8.71
C SER A 263 -24.24 6.36 8.59
N TYR A 264 -24.88 5.42 9.28
CA TYR A 264 -24.53 4.01 9.32
C TYR A 264 -24.30 3.38 7.94
N HIS A 265 -25.19 3.65 6.96
CA HIS A 265 -25.08 3.15 5.59
C HIS A 265 -23.79 3.60 4.88
N THR A 266 -23.16 4.68 5.33
CA THR A 266 -21.87 5.17 4.82
C THR A 266 -20.76 4.15 5.09
N TYR A 267 -20.82 3.44 6.21
CA TYR A 267 -19.75 2.55 6.65
C TYR A 267 -19.81 1.14 6.03
N SER A 268 -20.88 0.79 5.32
CA SER A 268 -21.02 -0.53 4.66
C SER A 268 -20.68 -1.74 5.56
N VAL A 269 -20.89 -1.64 6.88
CA VAL A 269 -20.64 -2.72 7.85
C VAL A 269 -21.88 -3.62 7.94
N SER A 270 -21.72 -4.87 8.38
CA SER A 270 -22.84 -5.77 8.71
C SER A 270 -23.75 -5.17 9.80
N VAL A 271 -25.06 -5.26 9.61
CA VAL A 271 -26.13 -4.56 10.39
C VAL A 271 -26.25 -5.01 11.84
N GLU A 272 -25.82 -6.22 12.19
CA GLU A 272 -26.18 -6.85 13.47
C GLU A 272 -25.31 -6.42 14.68
N LYS A 273 -23.99 -6.36 14.52
CA LYS A 273 -23.06 -5.92 15.59
C LYS A 273 -23.16 -4.43 15.99
N PRO A 274 -23.38 -3.48 15.07
CA PRO A 274 -23.23 -2.05 15.36
C PRO A 274 -24.39 -1.39 16.11
N LEU A 275 -25.60 -1.96 16.06
CA LEU A 275 -26.75 -1.43 16.82
C LEU A 275 -26.62 -1.69 18.32
N PHE A 276 -26.04 -2.82 18.73
CA PHE A 276 -25.91 -3.18 20.14
C PHE A 276 -24.99 -2.22 20.91
N ASP A 277 -23.84 -1.86 20.32
CA ASP A 277 -22.88 -0.96 20.96
C ASP A 277 -23.44 0.46 21.11
N LEU A 278 -24.21 0.95 20.14
CA LEU A 278 -24.84 2.27 20.20
C LEU A 278 -25.95 2.33 21.25
N GLU A 279 -26.79 1.30 21.35
CA GLU A 279 -27.84 1.24 22.36
C GLU A 279 -27.25 1.21 23.78
N THR A 280 -26.13 0.51 23.98
CA THR A 280 -25.41 0.54 25.27
C THR A 280 -24.98 1.97 25.65
N LEU A 281 -24.46 2.75 24.69
CA LEU A 281 -24.06 4.14 24.93
C LEU A 281 -25.27 5.05 25.22
N LYS A 282 -26.41 4.82 24.55
CA LYS A 282 -27.67 5.53 24.83
C LYS A 282 -28.17 5.23 26.23
N GLU A 283 -28.18 3.96 26.65
CA GLU A 283 -28.59 3.55 28.00
C GLU A 283 -27.73 4.22 29.08
N MET A 284 -26.42 4.32 28.86
CA MET A 284 -25.51 5.04 29.76
C MET A 284 -25.91 6.51 29.89
N MET A 285 -26.20 7.20 28.79
CA MET A 285 -26.62 8.60 28.83
C MET A 285 -28.01 8.79 29.45
N ILE A 286 -28.96 7.87 29.24
CA ILE A 286 -30.28 7.91 29.90
C ILE A 286 -30.13 7.75 31.41
N LYS A 287 -29.24 6.86 31.85
CA LYS A 287 -28.95 6.69 33.28
C LYS A 287 -28.34 7.96 33.88
N GLU A 288 -27.45 8.61 33.13
CA GLU A 288 -26.81 9.85 33.52
C GLU A 288 -27.81 11.01 33.65
N ASP A 289 -28.76 11.14 32.72
CA ASP A 289 -29.81 12.16 32.75
C ASP A 289 -30.70 12.03 33.99
N LYS A 290 -31.10 10.79 34.34
CA LYS A 290 -31.84 10.51 35.59
C LYS A 290 -31.04 10.88 36.84
N ALA A 291 -29.72 10.69 36.83
CA ALA A 291 -28.87 11.10 37.93
C ALA A 291 -28.81 12.63 38.06
N ALA A 292 -28.73 13.34 36.93
CA ALA A 292 -28.79 14.80 36.88
C ALA A 292 -30.12 15.35 37.41
N GLU A 293 -31.26 14.77 37.00
CA GLU A 293 -32.58 15.16 37.51
C GLU A 293 -32.67 15.06 39.04
N LEU A 294 -32.19 13.94 39.60
CA LEU A 294 -32.16 13.74 41.06
C LEU A 294 -31.27 14.77 41.75
N TYR A 295 -30.09 15.05 41.19
CA TYR A 295 -29.15 16.04 41.72
C TYR A 295 -29.77 17.44 41.80
N PHE A 296 -30.34 17.95 40.69
CA PHE A 296 -30.92 19.30 40.66
C PHE A 296 -32.21 19.43 41.49
N ASN A 297 -33.02 18.38 41.55
CA ASN A 297 -34.18 18.34 42.44
C ASN A 297 -33.78 18.45 43.92
N ASN A 298 -32.67 17.84 44.32
CA ASN A 298 -32.16 17.94 45.68
C ASN A 298 -31.49 19.30 45.95
N LYS A 299 -30.72 19.82 45.00
CA LYS A 299 -30.08 21.15 45.07
C LYS A 299 -31.11 22.26 45.32
N SER A 300 -32.18 22.29 44.52
CA SER A 300 -33.25 23.29 44.66
C SER A 300 -34.03 23.20 45.98
N LYS A 301 -34.19 22.00 46.56
CA LYS A 301 -34.83 21.83 47.88
C LYS A 301 -33.97 22.43 48.99
N ASN A 302 -32.66 22.20 48.94
CA ASN A 302 -31.73 22.69 49.97
C ASN A 302 -31.60 24.21 49.96
N GLU A 303 -31.64 24.85 48.79
CA GLU A 303 -31.62 26.31 48.63
C GLU A 303 -32.89 26.97 49.20
N LYS A 304 -34.06 26.32 49.07
CA LYS A 304 -35.33 26.83 49.65
C LYS A 304 -35.40 26.74 51.17
N THR A 305 -34.69 25.79 51.79
CA THR A 305 -34.65 25.63 53.25
C THR A 305 -33.63 26.55 53.96
N THR A 306 -32.79 27.24 53.21
CA THR A 306 -31.70 28.10 53.75
C THR A 306 -31.93 29.59 53.56
N THR A 307 -33.10 30.01 53.04
CA THR A 307 -33.49 31.43 52.97
C THR A 307 -34.37 31.78 54.18
N PRO A 308 -33.87 32.53 55.19
CA PRO A 308 -34.66 33.03 56.32
C PRO A 308 -35.63 34.16 55.92
#